data_AF-A0AAW1V898-F1
#
_entry.id   AF-A0AAW1V898-F1
#
_cell.length_a   1.000
_cell.length_b   1.000
_cell.length_c   1.000
_cell.angle_alpha   90.00
_cell.angle_beta   90.00
_cell.angle_gamma   90.00
#
_symmetry.space_group_name_H-M   'P 1'
#
loop_
_entity.id
_entity.type
_entity.pdbx_description
1 polymer ?
#
loop_
_entity_poly.entity_id
_entity_poly.type
_entity_poly.pdbx_seq_one_letter_code
_entity_poly.pdbx_strand_id
1 'polypeptide(L)'
;MPSSSQQKNMINIGKELCNYLKEVVSTEAQESENAIQKDVDLMIQNSKKQLNLIEKNFNLKISCSNNNENSRGFSESVPEMVRNADISLSECGIVAGQQASIIADRIRTDAAKLERKGLEMMDAFLDCSRKTSWSMFACYKKVVGANMGPMKDFVTDTVRAHSGAHTDFLILRRNVAECIQTKLEEFKTKIETLYFYQ
;
A
#
# COMPACT_ATOMS: atom_id res chain seq x y z
N MET A 1 41.66 22.98 7.24
CA MET A 1 40.50 22.94 6.32
C MET A 1 40.64 21.71 5.44
N PRO A 2 39.53 21.02 5.09
CA PRO A 2 39.59 19.86 4.20
C PRO A 2 40.14 20.25 2.83
N SER A 3 40.91 19.37 2.20
CA SER A 3 41.43 19.57 0.84
C SER A 3 40.29 19.61 -0.19
N SER A 4 40.56 20.15 -1.38
CA SER A 4 39.57 20.15 -2.48
C SER A 4 39.12 18.73 -2.85
N SER A 5 40.03 17.74 -2.80
CA SER A 5 39.68 16.33 -3.02
C SER A 5 38.77 15.78 -1.91
N GLN A 6 39.04 16.10 -0.64
CA GLN A 6 38.19 15.70 0.48
C GLN A 6 36.79 16.32 0.38
N GLN A 7 36.69 17.59 0.00
CA GLN A 7 35.40 18.27 -0.19
C GLN A 7 34.58 17.63 -1.31
N LYS A 8 35.18 17.36 -2.48
CA LYS A 8 34.52 16.69 -3.59
C LYS A 8 34.05 15.28 -3.21
N ASN A 9 34.88 14.52 -2.50
CA ASN A 9 34.52 13.19 -2.04
C ASN A 9 33.31 13.22 -1.10
N MET A 10 33.27 14.14 -0.12
CA MET A 10 32.12 14.29 0.77
C MET A 10 30.83 14.62 0.02
N ILE A 11 30.91 15.48 -1.00
CA ILE A 11 29.75 15.85 -1.82
C ILE A 11 29.26 14.67 -2.65
N ASN A 12 30.17 13.89 -3.24
CA ASN A 12 29.82 12.69 -3.99
C ASN A 12 29.16 11.63 -3.08
N ILE A 13 29.69 11.41 -1.87
CA ILE A 13 29.05 10.56 -0.85
C ILE A 13 27.63 11.06 -0.54
N GLY A 14 27.44 12.38 -0.42
CA GLY A 14 26.11 12.97 -0.22
C GLY A 14 25.14 12.67 -1.37
N LYS A 15 25.61 12.69 -2.62
CA LYS A 15 24.80 12.32 -3.79
C LYS A 15 24.45 10.84 -3.79
N GLU A 16 25.43 9.97 -3.52
CA GLU A 16 25.22 8.53 -3.39
C GLU A 16 24.18 8.22 -2.31
N LEU A 17 24.25 8.90 -1.15
CA LEU A 17 23.27 8.76 -0.09
C LEU A 17 21.86 9.17 -0.53
N CYS A 18 21.70 10.26 -1.29
CA CYS A 18 20.40 10.67 -1.81
C CYS A 18 19.78 9.61 -2.74
N ASN A 19 20.60 9.05 -3.64
CA ASN A 19 20.17 7.99 -4.56
C ASN A 19 19.79 6.73 -3.79
N TYR A 20 20.63 6.31 -2.84
CA TYR A 20 20.40 5.14 -2.01
C TYR A 20 19.12 5.26 -1.19
N LEU A 21 18.86 6.42 -0.59
CA LEU A 21 17.64 6.66 0.17
C LEU A 21 16.38 6.50 -0.69
N LYS A 22 16.38 7.04 -1.91
CA LYS A 22 15.27 6.84 -2.84
C LYS A 22 15.08 5.37 -3.19
N GLU A 23 16.16 4.67 -3.49
CA GLU A 23 16.11 3.25 -3.86
C GLU A 23 15.52 2.41 -2.72
N VAL A 24 16.03 2.59 -1.49
CA VAL A 24 15.53 1.88 -0.30
C VAL A 24 14.06 2.17 -0.06
N VAL A 25 13.67 3.45 -0.02
CA VAL A 25 12.28 3.84 0.25
C VAL A 25 11.33 3.37 -0.87
N SER A 26 11.77 3.41 -2.12
CA SER A 26 10.96 2.93 -3.25
C SER A 26 10.79 1.41 -3.23
N THR A 27 11.83 0.69 -2.83
CA THR A 27 11.80 -0.76 -2.65
C THR A 27 10.88 -1.13 -1.48
N GLU A 28 11.00 -0.46 -0.34
CA GLU A 28 10.12 -0.67 0.81
C GLU A 28 8.64 -0.42 0.46
N ALA A 29 8.35 0.62 -0.32
CA ALA A 29 7.00 0.89 -0.81
C ALA A 29 6.45 -0.25 -1.69
N GLN A 30 7.29 -0.79 -2.59
CA GLN A 30 6.92 -1.93 -3.43
C GLN A 30 6.69 -3.20 -2.62
N GLU A 31 7.56 -3.50 -1.69
CA GLU A 31 7.42 -4.69 -0.83
C GLU A 31 6.18 -4.58 0.06
N SER A 32 5.86 -3.38 0.55
CA SER A 32 4.64 -3.13 1.33
C SER A 32 3.39 -3.32 0.49
N GLU A 33 3.36 -2.79 -0.73
CA GLU A 33 2.26 -3.00 -1.70
C GLU A 33 2.05 -4.51 -1.97
N ASN A 34 3.13 -5.22 -2.28
CA ASN A 34 3.12 -6.66 -2.56
C ASN A 34 2.64 -7.46 -1.35
N ALA A 35 3.10 -7.12 -0.14
CA ALA A 35 2.72 -7.78 1.09
C ALA A 35 1.21 -7.61 1.37
N ILE A 36 0.68 -6.40 1.20
CA ILE A 36 -0.74 -6.13 1.36
C ILE A 36 -1.56 -6.88 0.31
N GLN A 37 -1.14 -6.86 -0.97
CA GLN A 37 -1.84 -7.59 -2.01
C GLN A 37 -1.92 -9.09 -1.69
N LYS A 38 -0.82 -9.69 -1.23
CA LYS A 38 -0.77 -11.09 -0.83
C LYS A 38 -1.69 -11.39 0.37
N ASP A 39 -1.69 -10.53 1.38
CA ASP A 39 -2.59 -10.65 2.53
C ASP A 39 -4.06 -10.61 2.10
N VAL A 40 -4.41 -9.64 1.24
CA VAL A 40 -5.76 -9.49 0.67
C VAL A 40 -6.16 -10.73 -0.13
N ASP A 41 -5.31 -11.21 -1.02
CA ASP A 41 -5.57 -12.40 -1.83
C ASP A 41 -5.83 -13.63 -0.94
N LEU A 42 -5.04 -13.80 0.13
CA LEU A 42 -5.25 -14.88 1.10
C LEU A 42 -6.58 -14.74 1.85
N MET A 43 -6.95 -13.53 2.29
CA MET A 43 -8.24 -13.28 2.94
C MET A 43 -9.40 -13.63 2.01
N ILE A 44 -9.31 -13.22 0.75
CA ILE A 44 -10.32 -13.48 -0.28
C ILE A 44 -10.43 -14.99 -0.54
N GLN A 45 -9.31 -15.67 -0.79
CA GLN A 45 -9.29 -17.12 -0.99
C GLN A 45 -9.89 -17.89 0.18
N ASN A 46 -9.55 -17.51 1.42
CA ASN A 46 -10.11 -18.15 2.61
C ASN A 46 -11.62 -17.90 2.73
N SER A 47 -12.09 -16.71 2.35
CA SER A 47 -13.51 -16.37 2.35
C SER A 47 -14.29 -17.13 1.27
N LYS A 48 -13.69 -17.34 0.09
CA LYS A 48 -14.25 -18.21 -0.95
C LYS A 48 -14.37 -19.66 -0.47
N LYS A 49 -13.39 -20.17 0.29
CA LYS A 49 -13.50 -21.50 0.92
C LYS A 49 -14.66 -21.55 1.92
N GLN A 50 -14.89 -20.48 2.69
CA GLN A 50 -16.04 -20.40 3.60
C GLN A 50 -17.37 -20.36 2.84
N LEU A 51 -17.49 -19.61 1.75
CA LEU A 51 -18.68 -19.64 0.87
C LEU A 51 -18.99 -21.06 0.41
N ASN A 52 -17.99 -21.79 -0.10
CA ASN A 52 -18.16 -23.17 -0.55
C ASN A 52 -18.58 -24.12 0.57
N LEU A 53 -18.13 -23.89 1.81
CA LEU A 53 -18.57 -24.67 2.97
C LEU A 53 -20.02 -24.37 3.34
N ILE A 54 -20.43 -23.10 3.29
CA ILE A 54 -21.82 -22.68 3.52
C ILE A 54 -22.73 -23.34 2.48
N GLU A 55 -22.37 -23.28 1.20
CA GLU A 55 -23.09 -23.95 0.10
C GLU A 55 -23.24 -25.45 0.35
N LYS A 56 -22.14 -26.15 0.66
CA LYS A 56 -22.17 -27.59 0.93
C LYS A 56 -23.07 -27.94 2.11
N ASN A 57 -22.97 -27.20 3.21
CA ASN A 57 -23.81 -27.41 4.39
C ASN A 57 -25.29 -27.18 4.07
N PHE A 58 -25.59 -26.16 3.26
CA PHE A 58 -26.94 -25.86 2.83
C PHE A 58 -27.52 -26.97 1.95
N ASN A 59 -26.76 -27.43 0.95
CA ASN A 59 -27.15 -28.53 0.07
C ASN A 59 -27.40 -29.83 0.85
N LEU A 60 -26.54 -30.14 1.84
CA LEU A 60 -26.75 -31.26 2.74
C LEU A 60 -28.07 -31.12 3.52
N LYS A 61 -28.34 -29.94 4.10
CA LYS A 61 -29.56 -29.68 4.87
C LYS A 61 -30.84 -29.85 4.03
N ILE A 62 -30.83 -29.38 2.78
CA ILE A 62 -31.94 -29.61 1.83
C ILE A 62 -32.10 -31.09 1.53
N SER A 63 -31.00 -31.80 1.24
CA SER A 63 -31.04 -33.23 0.88
C SER A 63 -31.53 -34.14 2.01
N CYS A 64 -31.39 -33.73 3.28
CA CYS A 64 -31.95 -34.44 4.42
C CYS A 64 -33.44 -34.15 4.66
N SER A 65 -34.02 -33.13 4.02
CA SER A 65 -35.41 -32.69 4.20
C SER A 65 -36.36 -33.28 3.13
N ASN A 66 -35.96 -34.39 2.49
CA ASN A 66 -36.67 -35.04 1.37
C ASN A 66 -38.17 -35.21 1.63
N ASN A 67 -39.00 -34.33 1.03
CA ASN A 67 -40.36 -34.61 0.51
C ASN A 67 -41.13 -33.37 -0.02
N ASN A 68 -40.55 -32.18 -0.14
CA ASN A 68 -41.27 -31.01 -0.69
C ASN A 68 -40.80 -30.61 -2.10
N GLU A 69 -41.76 -30.35 -3.00
CA GLU A 69 -41.57 -29.78 -4.35
C GLU A 69 -40.75 -28.47 -4.35
N ASN A 70 -40.73 -27.76 -3.20
CA ASN A 70 -39.88 -26.60 -2.97
C ASN A 70 -38.38 -26.89 -3.10
N SER A 71 -37.90 -28.14 -2.96
CA SER A 71 -36.46 -28.46 -3.03
C SER A 71 -35.81 -28.21 -4.40
N ARG A 72 -36.58 -28.23 -5.51
CA ARG A 72 -36.06 -28.14 -6.88
C ARG A 72 -35.70 -26.72 -7.33
N GLY A 73 -36.48 -25.71 -6.95
CA GLY A 73 -36.17 -24.29 -7.24
C GLY A 73 -34.98 -23.74 -6.45
N PHE A 74 -34.60 -24.42 -5.36
CA PHE A 74 -33.48 -24.03 -4.49
C PHE A 74 -32.14 -24.54 -5.00
N SER A 75 -32.11 -25.72 -5.63
CA SER A 75 -30.88 -26.23 -6.23
C SER A 75 -30.37 -25.36 -7.38
N GLU A 76 -31.25 -24.56 -8.01
CA GLU A 76 -30.88 -23.65 -9.11
C GLU A 76 -30.47 -22.25 -8.61
N SER A 77 -31.04 -21.77 -7.50
CA SER A 77 -30.79 -20.41 -6.98
C SER A 77 -29.55 -20.29 -6.09
N VAL A 78 -29.18 -21.35 -5.37
CA VAL A 78 -27.99 -21.35 -4.49
C VAL A 78 -26.67 -21.17 -5.27
N PRO A 79 -26.42 -21.88 -6.39
CA PRO A 79 -25.20 -21.68 -7.19
C PRO A 79 -25.06 -20.25 -7.73
N GLU A 80 -26.17 -19.63 -8.13
CA GLU A 80 -26.16 -18.24 -8.59
C GLU A 80 -25.82 -17.27 -7.45
N MET A 81 -26.36 -17.49 -6.26
CA MET A 81 -26.03 -16.69 -5.07
C MET A 81 -24.55 -16.83 -4.68
N VAL A 82 -24.00 -18.05 -4.74
CA VAL A 82 -22.58 -18.31 -4.48
C VAL A 82 -21.70 -17.56 -5.49
N ARG A 83 -22.05 -17.62 -6.78
CA ARG A 83 -21.34 -16.89 -7.84
C ARG A 83 -21.36 -15.38 -7.60
N ASN A 84 -22.52 -14.82 -7.24
CA ASN A 84 -22.64 -13.38 -6.96
C ASN A 84 -21.86 -12.95 -5.71
N ALA A 85 -21.84 -13.80 -4.67
CA ALA A 85 -21.02 -13.57 -3.48
C ALA A 85 -19.52 -13.66 -3.80
N ASP A 86 -19.10 -14.58 -4.66
CA ASP A 86 -17.70 -14.70 -5.10
C ASP A 86 -17.22 -13.46 -5.88
N ILE A 87 -18.07 -12.93 -6.76
CA ILE A 87 -17.81 -11.66 -7.46
C ILE A 87 -17.68 -10.52 -6.44
N SER A 88 -18.63 -10.40 -5.52
CA SER A 88 -18.64 -9.34 -4.50
C SER A 88 -17.42 -9.40 -3.57
N LEU A 89 -16.97 -10.61 -3.19
CA LEU A 89 -15.72 -10.78 -2.44
C LEU A 89 -14.55 -10.27 -3.27
N SER A 90 -14.45 -10.68 -4.54
CA SER A 90 -13.34 -10.30 -5.43
C SER A 90 -13.25 -8.77 -5.60
N GLU A 91 -14.38 -8.07 -5.62
CA GLU A 91 -14.44 -6.60 -5.65
C GLU A 91 -13.79 -5.95 -4.41
N CYS A 92 -13.97 -6.52 -3.21
CA CYS A 92 -13.27 -6.05 -2.01
C CYS A 92 -11.74 -6.08 -2.21
N GLY A 93 -11.22 -7.10 -2.89
CA GLY A 93 -9.79 -7.24 -3.18
C GLY A 93 -9.28 -6.25 -4.22
N ILE A 94 -10.06 -6.01 -5.30
CA ILE A 94 -9.68 -5.09 -6.38
C ILE A 94 -9.54 -3.65 -5.85
N VAL A 95 -10.53 -3.18 -5.08
CA VAL A 95 -10.51 -1.83 -4.50
C VAL A 95 -9.29 -1.68 -3.58
N ALA A 96 -8.95 -2.73 -2.83
CA ALA A 96 -7.81 -2.70 -1.95
C ALA A 96 -6.47 -2.65 -2.69
N GLY A 97 -6.31 -3.45 -3.74
CA GLY A 97 -5.11 -3.41 -4.57
C GLY A 97 -4.89 -2.02 -5.19
N GLN A 98 -5.95 -1.37 -5.67
CA GLN A 98 -5.88 0.00 -6.19
C GLN A 98 -5.43 0.99 -5.11
N GLN A 99 -5.98 0.91 -3.90
CA GLN A 99 -5.60 1.79 -2.80
C GLN A 99 -4.17 1.55 -2.33
N ALA A 100 -3.72 0.29 -2.25
CA ALA A 100 -2.34 -0.06 -1.91
C ALA A 100 -1.36 0.56 -2.91
N SER A 101 -1.67 0.48 -4.20
CA SER A 101 -0.86 1.05 -5.27
C SER A 101 -0.76 2.58 -5.17
N ILE A 102 -1.88 3.26 -4.91
CA ILE A 102 -1.90 4.72 -4.68
C ILE A 102 -1.01 5.13 -3.50
N ILE A 103 -1.05 4.38 -2.39
CA ILE A 103 -0.22 4.65 -1.21
C ILE A 103 1.26 4.47 -1.55
N ALA A 104 1.62 3.37 -2.22
CA ALA A 104 3.00 3.09 -2.61
C ALA A 104 3.54 4.14 -3.60
N ASP A 105 2.75 4.54 -4.59
CA ASP A 105 3.13 5.57 -5.56
C ASP A 105 3.35 6.93 -4.92
N ARG A 106 2.55 7.29 -3.91
CA ARG A 106 2.77 8.50 -3.12
C ARG A 106 4.14 8.47 -2.43
N ILE A 107 4.48 7.35 -1.79
CA ILE A 107 5.79 7.17 -1.13
C ILE A 107 6.94 7.30 -2.14
N ARG A 108 6.88 6.58 -3.26
CA ARG A 108 7.89 6.64 -4.33
C ARG A 108 8.06 8.06 -4.87
N THR A 109 6.95 8.77 -5.06
CA THR A 109 6.93 10.15 -5.55
C THR A 109 7.62 11.10 -4.57
N ASP A 110 7.35 10.97 -3.27
CA ASP A 110 7.96 11.83 -2.26
C ASP A 110 9.44 11.51 -2.06
N ALA A 111 9.84 10.24 -2.14
CA ALA A 111 11.24 9.83 -2.16
C ALA A 111 12.00 10.41 -3.36
N ALA A 112 11.40 10.39 -4.55
CA ALA A 112 12.01 10.99 -5.75
C ALA A 112 12.14 12.52 -5.65
N LYS A 113 11.19 13.21 -5.02
CA LYS A 113 11.31 14.65 -4.74
C LYS A 113 12.45 14.93 -3.75
N LEU A 114 12.58 14.09 -2.72
CA LEU A 114 13.64 14.21 -1.71
C LEU A 114 15.02 14.02 -2.33
N GLU A 115 15.20 12.96 -3.13
CA GLU A 115 16.43 12.74 -3.91
C GLU A 115 16.77 13.97 -4.74
N ARG A 116 15.82 14.46 -5.55
CA ARG A 116 16.07 15.60 -6.44
C ARG A 116 16.56 16.84 -5.68
N LYS A 117 15.87 17.21 -4.60
CA LYS A 117 16.29 18.35 -3.76
C LYS A 117 17.65 18.10 -3.13
N GLY A 118 17.92 16.87 -2.69
CA GLY A 118 19.21 16.46 -2.12
C GLY A 118 20.34 16.64 -3.12
N LEU A 119 20.14 16.16 -4.35
CA LEU A 119 21.09 16.29 -5.44
C LEU A 119 21.33 17.76 -5.83
N GLU A 120 20.28 18.57 -5.93
CA GLU A 120 20.40 20.02 -6.20
C GLU A 120 21.25 20.73 -5.14
N MET A 121 21.07 20.38 -3.85
CA MET A 121 21.88 20.93 -2.76
C MET A 121 23.34 20.46 -2.84
N MET A 122 23.59 19.20 -3.18
CA MET A 122 24.93 18.67 -3.38
C MET A 122 25.63 19.30 -4.60
N ASP A 123 24.91 19.57 -5.68
CA ASP A 123 25.43 20.30 -6.85
C ASP A 123 25.82 21.73 -6.49
N ALA A 124 25.01 22.43 -5.70
CA ALA A 124 25.35 23.76 -5.21
C ALA A 124 26.63 23.73 -4.35
N PHE A 125 26.83 22.70 -3.53
CA PHE A 125 28.06 22.51 -2.78
C PHE A 125 29.27 22.19 -3.66
N LEU A 126 29.08 21.42 -4.74
CA LEU A 126 30.12 21.11 -5.71
C LEU A 126 30.58 22.36 -6.45
N ASP A 127 29.66 23.24 -6.81
CA ASP A 127 29.99 24.52 -7.43
C ASP A 127 30.72 25.46 -6.47
N CYS A 128 30.37 25.46 -5.18
CA CYS A 128 31.14 26.17 -4.17
C CYS A 128 32.58 25.63 -4.04
N SER A 129 32.78 24.31 -4.14
CA SER A 129 34.11 23.69 -4.00
C SER A 129 35.09 24.06 -5.12
N ARG A 130 34.60 24.62 -6.22
CA ARG A 130 35.41 25.09 -7.36
C ARG A 130 35.93 26.52 -7.16
N LYS A 131 35.41 27.25 -6.17
CA LYS A 131 35.83 28.63 -5.85
C LYS A 131 37.10 28.64 -5.00
N THR A 132 37.81 29.77 -4.97
CA THR A 132 39.08 29.92 -4.25
C THR A 132 38.93 30.73 -2.96
N SER A 133 39.65 30.31 -1.90
CA SER A 133 39.81 31.08 -0.66
C SER A 133 38.47 31.51 -0.03
N TRP A 134 38.35 32.75 0.46
CA TRP A 134 37.17 33.30 1.11
C TRP A 134 35.87 33.23 0.29
N SER A 135 35.96 33.25 -1.04
CA SER A 135 34.79 33.14 -1.92
C SER A 135 34.13 31.76 -1.84
N MET A 136 34.90 30.71 -1.56
CA MET A 136 34.41 29.36 -1.29
C MET A 136 33.59 29.35 0.02
N PHE A 137 34.14 29.93 1.10
CA PHE A 137 33.46 29.98 2.40
C PHE A 137 32.15 30.76 2.36
N ALA A 138 32.17 31.92 1.71
CA ALA A 138 30.96 32.73 1.52
C ALA A 138 29.88 31.96 0.73
N CYS A 139 30.29 31.21 -0.30
CA CYS A 139 29.40 30.35 -1.08
C CYS A 139 28.76 29.25 -0.22
N TYR A 140 29.57 28.49 0.52
CA TYR A 140 29.05 27.45 1.42
C TYR A 140 28.07 28.00 2.44
N LYS A 141 28.41 29.12 3.09
CA LYS A 141 27.53 29.78 4.06
C LYS A 141 26.20 30.19 3.43
N LYS A 142 26.21 30.68 2.19
CA LYS A 142 25.00 31.02 1.44
C LYS A 142 24.15 29.79 1.13
N VAL A 143 24.76 28.70 0.65
CA VAL A 143 24.03 27.45 0.34
C VAL A 143 23.41 26.86 1.60
N VAL A 144 24.15 26.81 2.71
CA VAL A 144 23.64 26.33 4.01
C VAL A 144 22.50 27.21 4.50
N GLY A 145 22.69 28.53 4.50
CA GLY A 145 21.68 29.47 4.99
C GLY A 145 20.38 29.44 4.18
N ALA A 146 20.46 29.20 2.87
CA ALA A 146 19.28 29.13 2.01
C ALA A 146 18.58 27.77 2.03
N ASN A 147 19.33 26.67 2.13
CA ASN A 147 18.79 25.33 1.83
C ASN A 147 18.67 24.40 3.05
N MET A 148 19.45 24.59 4.11
CA MET A 148 19.52 23.61 5.21
C MET A 148 18.23 23.52 6.02
N GLY A 149 17.60 24.65 6.34
CA GLY A 149 16.30 24.71 7.02
C GLY A 149 15.19 24.06 6.18
N PRO A 150 14.94 24.55 4.96
CA PRO A 150 13.94 23.95 4.07
C PRO A 150 14.17 22.46 3.78
N MET A 151 15.44 22.03 3.66
CA MET A 151 15.76 20.61 3.49
C MET A 151 15.39 19.78 4.72
N LYS A 152 15.71 20.28 5.93
CA LYS A 152 15.35 19.60 7.18
C LYS A 152 13.83 19.45 7.31
N ASP A 153 13.08 20.50 7.01
CA ASP A 153 11.62 20.47 7.09
C ASP A 153 11.05 19.48 6.08
N PHE A 154 11.56 19.52 4.84
CA PHE A 154 11.15 18.59 3.79
C PHE A 154 11.44 17.13 4.14
N VAL A 155 12.64 16.81 4.64
CA VAL A 155 12.99 15.46 5.11
C VAL A 155 12.05 15.03 6.23
N THR A 156 11.78 15.91 7.19
CA THR A 156 10.91 15.61 8.34
C THR A 156 9.49 15.29 7.87
N ASP A 157 8.97 16.06 6.92
CA ASP A 157 7.64 15.84 6.37
C ASP A 157 7.58 14.57 5.51
N THR A 158 8.63 14.25 4.75
CA THR A 158 8.74 12.97 4.02
C THR A 158 8.74 11.78 4.98
N VAL A 159 9.49 11.85 6.09
CA VAL A 159 9.50 10.79 7.11
C VAL A 159 8.12 10.63 7.76
N ARG A 160 7.43 11.73 8.06
CA ARG A 160 6.06 11.68 8.59
C ARG A 160 5.08 11.08 7.58
N ALA A 161 5.17 11.48 6.32
CA ALA A 161 4.32 10.93 5.25
C ALA A 161 4.55 9.43 5.07
N HIS A 162 5.81 8.98 5.15
CA HIS A 162 6.16 7.56 5.10
C HIS A 162 5.57 6.78 6.28
N SER A 163 5.71 7.29 7.51
CA SER A 163 5.10 6.68 8.70
C SER A 163 3.56 6.66 8.62
N GLY A 164 2.95 7.72 8.10
CA GLY A 164 1.52 7.79 7.84
C GLY A 164 1.07 6.73 6.82
N ALA A 165 1.83 6.54 5.75
CA ALA A 165 1.54 5.53 4.74
C ALA A 165 1.56 4.09 5.29
N HIS A 166 2.46 3.79 6.23
CA HIS A 166 2.44 2.49 6.93
C HIS A 166 1.14 2.29 7.71
N THR A 167 0.63 3.35 8.34
CA THR A 167 -0.67 3.32 9.03
C THR A 167 -1.81 3.14 8.03
N ASP A 168 -1.76 3.82 6.88
CA ASP A 168 -2.76 3.68 5.81
C ASP A 168 -2.83 2.24 5.29
N PHE A 169 -1.70 1.54 5.13
CA PHE A 169 -1.68 0.13 4.75
C PHE A 169 -2.35 -0.79 5.80
N LEU A 170 -2.18 -0.50 7.10
CA LEU A 170 -2.85 -1.25 8.17
C LEU A 170 -4.37 -1.01 8.16
N ILE A 171 -4.78 0.24 7.95
CA ILE A 171 -6.20 0.62 7.82
C ILE A 171 -6.81 -0.07 6.61
N LEU A 172 -6.09 -0.09 5.48
CA LEU A 172 -6.53 -0.77 4.26
C LEU A 172 -6.81 -2.26 4.51
N ARG A 173 -5.89 -2.96 5.17
CA ARG A 173 -6.08 -4.37 5.53
C ARG A 173 -7.32 -4.59 6.38
N ARG A 174 -7.58 -3.69 7.33
CA ARG A 174 -8.77 -3.73 8.18
C ARG A 174 -10.05 -3.52 7.34
N ASN A 175 -10.06 -2.52 6.46
CA ASN A 175 -11.21 -2.21 5.61
C ASN A 175 -11.58 -3.40 4.71
N VAL A 176 -10.57 -4.12 4.20
CA VAL A 176 -10.79 -5.36 3.45
C VAL A 176 -11.47 -6.43 4.30
N ALA A 177 -10.98 -6.67 5.51
CA ALA A 177 -11.57 -7.64 6.41
C ALA A 177 -13.04 -7.30 6.73
N GLU A 178 -13.34 -6.02 6.97
CA GLU A 178 -14.71 -5.53 7.20
C GLU A 178 -15.59 -5.68 5.94
N CYS A 179 -15.08 -5.39 4.75
CA CYS A 179 -15.77 -5.59 3.47
C CYS A 179 -16.13 -7.07 3.27
N ILE A 180 -15.15 -7.95 3.44
CA ILE A 180 -15.32 -9.41 3.33
C ILE A 180 -16.38 -9.90 4.31
N GLN A 181 -16.27 -9.51 5.59
CA GLN A 181 -17.22 -9.93 6.62
C GLN A 181 -18.65 -9.50 6.27
N THR A 182 -18.80 -8.26 5.79
CA THR A 182 -20.11 -7.74 5.35
C THR A 182 -20.67 -8.58 4.20
N LYS A 183 -19.87 -8.91 3.19
CA LYS A 183 -20.32 -9.73 2.04
C LYS A 183 -20.66 -11.17 2.42
N LEU A 184 -19.91 -11.77 3.34
CA LEU A 184 -20.22 -13.09 3.86
C LEU A 184 -21.54 -13.09 4.66
N GLU A 185 -21.77 -12.08 5.50
CA GLU A 185 -23.00 -12.00 6.30
C GLU A 185 -24.23 -11.71 5.43
N GLU A 186 -24.10 -10.83 4.42
CA GLU A 186 -25.13 -10.60 3.40
C GLU A 186 -25.53 -11.91 2.71
N PHE A 187 -24.55 -12.71 2.31
CA PHE A 187 -24.78 -14.00 1.65
C PHE A 187 -25.47 -15.00 2.60
N LYS A 188 -24.95 -15.13 3.83
CA LYS A 188 -25.51 -16.03 4.84
C LYS A 188 -26.97 -15.68 5.14
N THR A 189 -27.28 -14.41 5.35
CA THR A 189 -28.64 -13.92 5.60
C THR A 189 -29.57 -14.24 4.43
N LYS A 190 -29.12 -14.07 3.18
CA LYS A 190 -29.91 -14.40 1.99
C LYS A 190 -30.25 -15.89 1.90
N ILE A 191 -29.26 -16.75 2.16
CA ILE A 191 -29.46 -18.22 2.17
C ILE A 191 -30.38 -18.65 3.32
N GLU A 192 -30.21 -18.09 4.51
CA GLU A 192 -31.09 -18.38 5.65
C GLU A 192 -32.53 -17.92 5.39
N THR A 193 -32.72 -16.74 4.80
CA THR A 193 -34.04 -16.22 4.43
C THR A 193 -34.74 -17.15 3.44
N LEU A 194 -34.04 -17.63 2.41
CA LEU A 194 -34.57 -18.64 1.50
C LEU A 194 -35.07 -19.88 2.27
N TYR A 195 -34.34 -20.31 3.30
CA TYR A 195 -34.69 -21.49 4.09
C TYR A 195 -35.86 -21.28 5.07
N PHE A 196 -35.97 -20.10 5.69
CA PHE A 196 -36.93 -19.86 6.79
C PHE A 196 -38.32 -19.40 6.33
N TYR A 197 -38.50 -18.89 5.11
CA TYR A 197 -39.83 -18.61 4.54
C TYR A 197 -40.53 -19.89 4.00
N GLN A 198 -40.36 -20.99 4.74
CA GLN A 198 -41.06 -22.27 4.60
C GLN A 198 -42.45 -22.20 5.24
#